data_AF-A0A1F8RZY6-F1
#
_entry.id   AF-A0A1F8RZY6-F1
#
_cell.length_a   1.000
_cell.length_b   1.000
_cell.length_c   1.000
_cell.angle_alpha   90.00
_cell.angle_beta   90.00
_cell.angle_gamma   90.00
#
_symmetry.space_group_name_H-M   'P 1'
#
loop_
_entity.id
_entity.type
_entity.pdbx_description
1 polymer ?
#
loop_
_entity_poly.entity_id
_entity_poly.type
_entity_poly.pdbx_seq_one_letter_code
_entity_poly.pdbx_strand_id
1 'polypeptide(L)'
;MTEQEILGPTPGSLEARTSLALKVLAGLNVAAVVLSLFPPPFPMSWLQAVTFNTAAGILAILFVVAAVAIDRRRPWAYAAVRPMLAVLGVTGLSALGAAVGDGHPRVPIDVVLAAWAWLGTPDPRAAPRGDHRTVELVAATLLLLVIPLTGPRVLGWGGLLDVHERDFRATLEVDCGAADAGPPSAVGVTYDWSWAKWSPFPSGTDVVVIGWTGDDGLGRPLYLLGRTPASGAGIVQGLQVDPSAAMARAVEAESEGSWHWGIELDTQHLASGRIEVELARTRETQPQPGPLTIVATYIHLGLWRADAAGVTCSW
;
A
#
# COMPACT_ATOMS: atom_id res chain seq x y z
N MET A 1 -42.99 -17.78 20.61
CA MET A 1 -43.02 -16.48 19.93
C MET A 1 -44.35 -15.84 20.24
N THR A 2 -44.36 -14.77 21.01
CA THR A 2 -45.57 -13.97 21.28
C THR A 2 -45.77 -12.95 20.16
N GLU A 3 -47.01 -12.55 19.91
CA GLU A 3 -47.40 -11.63 18.81
C GLU A 3 -46.64 -10.28 18.81
N GLN A 4 -46.13 -9.87 19.98
CA GLN A 4 -45.25 -8.70 20.14
C GLN A 4 -43.83 -8.86 19.57
N GLU A 5 -43.35 -10.10 19.37
CA GLU A 5 -42.03 -10.42 18.82
C GLU A 5 -42.01 -10.30 17.28
N ILE A 6 -43.21 -10.24 16.65
CA ILE A 6 -43.39 -10.15 15.19
C ILE A 6 -43.38 -8.68 14.71
N LEU A 7 -43.83 -7.76 15.55
CA LEU A 7 -43.82 -6.33 15.25
C LEU A 7 -42.48 -5.74 15.73
N GLY A 8 -41.62 -5.36 14.80
CA GLY A 8 -40.32 -4.70 15.08
C GLY A 8 -40.46 -3.37 15.83
N PRO A 9 -39.37 -2.59 16.00
CA PRO A 9 -39.42 -1.27 16.62
C PRO A 9 -40.46 -0.37 15.94
N THR A 10 -41.03 0.56 16.71
CA THR A 10 -42.01 1.51 16.18
C THR A 10 -41.41 2.27 14.98
N PRO A 11 -42.08 2.32 13.80
CA PRO A 11 -41.52 2.97 12.62
C PRO A 11 -41.09 4.41 12.90
N GLY A 12 -39.87 4.76 12.50
CA GLY A 12 -39.30 6.09 12.69
C GLY A 12 -38.70 6.35 14.08
N SER A 13 -38.77 5.41 15.03
CA SER A 13 -38.09 5.51 16.32
C SER A 13 -36.56 5.53 16.15
N LEU A 14 -35.86 5.97 17.20
CA LEU A 14 -34.39 5.93 17.29
C LEU A 14 -33.86 4.53 16.94
N GLU A 15 -34.48 3.49 17.48
CA GLU A 15 -34.09 2.09 17.29
C GLU A 15 -34.38 1.59 15.88
N ALA A 16 -35.55 1.93 15.32
CA ALA A 16 -35.88 1.59 13.93
C ALA A 16 -34.89 2.23 12.94
N ARG A 17 -34.55 3.51 13.15
CA ARG A 17 -33.56 4.22 12.33
C ARG A 17 -32.16 3.66 12.53
N THR A 18 -31.78 3.33 13.76
CA THR A 18 -30.48 2.71 14.05
C THR A 18 -30.36 1.35 13.36
N SER A 19 -31.38 0.50 13.45
CA SER A 19 -31.42 -0.77 12.72
C SER A 19 -31.23 -0.57 11.21
N LEU A 20 -31.91 0.41 10.60
CA LEU A 20 -31.75 0.71 9.19
C LEU A 20 -30.35 1.24 8.86
N ALA A 21 -29.82 2.16 9.65
CA ALA A 21 -28.47 2.70 9.47
C ALA A 21 -27.42 1.58 9.50
N LEU A 22 -27.51 0.66 10.48
CA LEU A 22 -26.59 -0.48 10.59
C LEU A 22 -26.69 -1.43 9.40
N LYS A 23 -27.89 -1.68 8.87
CA LYS A 23 -28.06 -2.48 7.64
C LYS A 23 -27.41 -1.82 6.42
N VAL A 24 -27.57 -0.50 6.26
CA VAL A 24 -26.92 0.26 5.19
C VAL A 24 -25.40 0.16 5.33
N LEU A 25 -24.86 0.40 6.54
CA LEU A 25 -23.43 0.29 6.81
C LEU A 25 -22.89 -1.13 6.58
N ALA A 26 -23.65 -2.16 6.94
CA ALA A 26 -23.28 -3.54 6.64
C ALA A 26 -23.18 -3.78 5.13
N GLY A 27 -24.16 -3.31 4.36
CA GLY A 27 -24.14 -3.39 2.90
C GLY A 27 -22.93 -2.67 2.30
N LEU A 28 -22.58 -1.49 2.81
CA LEU A 28 -21.40 -0.74 2.36
C LEU A 28 -20.09 -1.46 2.69
N ASN A 29 -19.98 -2.07 3.88
CA ASN A 29 -18.80 -2.85 4.25
C ASN A 29 -18.65 -4.10 3.37
N VAL A 30 -19.75 -4.80 3.07
CA VAL A 30 -19.73 -5.93 2.12
C VAL A 30 -19.32 -5.46 0.72
N ALA A 31 -19.86 -4.33 0.26
CA ALA A 31 -19.47 -3.76 -1.03
C ALA A 31 -17.97 -3.41 -1.07
N ALA A 32 -17.41 -2.85 0.02
CA ALA A 32 -15.98 -2.57 0.11
C ALA A 32 -15.13 -3.85 0.03
N VAL A 33 -15.55 -4.94 0.69
CA VAL A 33 -14.88 -6.25 0.60
C VAL A 33 -14.97 -6.84 -0.81
N VAL A 34 -16.10 -6.66 -1.51
CA VAL A 34 -16.22 -7.12 -2.90
C VAL A 34 -15.34 -6.29 -3.83
N LEU A 35 -15.32 -4.96 -3.64
CA LEU A 35 -14.50 -4.05 -4.45
C LEU A 35 -13.00 -4.29 -4.26
N SER A 36 -12.57 -4.75 -3.09
CA SER A 36 -11.16 -5.08 -2.84
C SER A 36 -10.67 -6.37 -3.51
N LEU A 37 -11.58 -7.15 -4.11
CA LEU A 37 -11.21 -8.27 -4.99
C LEU A 37 -10.68 -7.80 -6.36
N PHE A 38 -10.86 -6.52 -6.68
CA PHE A 38 -10.30 -5.90 -7.87
C PHE A 38 -8.99 -5.18 -7.53
N PRO A 39 -8.00 -5.18 -8.43
CA PRO A 39 -6.73 -4.49 -8.20
C PRO A 39 -6.98 -3.00 -7.90
N PRO A 40 -6.49 -2.47 -6.77
CA PRO A 40 -6.65 -1.05 -6.47
C PRO A 40 -5.83 -0.20 -7.44
N PRO A 41 -6.25 1.05 -7.71
CA PRO A 41 -5.49 1.98 -8.55
C PRO A 41 -4.16 2.43 -7.93
N PHE A 42 -3.95 2.16 -6.63
CA PHE A 42 -2.73 2.44 -5.90
C PHE A 42 -2.23 1.17 -5.20
N PRO A 43 -0.91 0.90 -5.18
CA PRO A 43 -0.35 -0.20 -4.41
C PRO A 43 -0.75 -0.12 -2.93
N MET A 44 -1.28 -1.23 -2.39
CA MET A 44 -1.59 -1.39 -0.98
C MET A 44 -0.82 -2.60 -0.46
N SER A 45 -0.31 -2.54 0.78
CA SER A 45 0.38 -3.71 1.35
C SER A 45 -0.61 -4.84 1.54
N TRP A 46 -0.16 -6.08 1.31
CA TRP A 46 -1.03 -7.25 1.47
C TRP A 46 -1.59 -7.33 2.90
N LEU A 47 -0.76 -7.04 3.90
CA LEU A 47 -1.17 -7.02 5.30
C LEU A 47 -2.25 -5.98 5.57
N GLN A 48 -2.10 -4.77 5.02
CA GLN A 48 -3.11 -3.72 5.15
C GLN A 48 -4.42 -4.13 4.46
N ALA A 49 -4.34 -4.70 3.25
CA ALA A 49 -5.51 -5.16 2.50
C ALA A 49 -6.26 -6.27 3.26
N VAL A 50 -5.56 -7.31 3.72
CA VAL A 50 -6.15 -8.42 4.50
C VAL A 50 -6.75 -7.91 5.80
N THR A 51 -6.04 -7.04 6.52
CA THR A 51 -6.52 -6.51 7.80
C THR A 51 -7.77 -5.64 7.61
N PHE A 52 -7.77 -4.77 6.60
CA PHE A 52 -8.91 -3.94 6.27
C PHE A 52 -10.13 -4.79 5.88
N ASN A 53 -9.94 -5.76 4.99
CA ASN A 53 -11.01 -6.66 4.55
C ASN A 53 -11.57 -7.50 5.70
N THR A 54 -10.70 -8.01 6.56
CA THR A 54 -11.11 -8.77 7.75
C THR A 54 -11.92 -7.89 8.70
N ALA A 55 -11.46 -6.66 8.96
CA ALA A 55 -12.17 -5.73 9.84
C ALA A 55 -13.54 -5.33 9.26
N ALA A 56 -13.60 -5.00 7.97
CA ALA A 56 -14.85 -4.64 7.27
C ALA A 56 -15.84 -5.82 7.26
N GLY A 57 -15.37 -7.04 7.00
CA GLY A 57 -16.20 -8.24 7.03
C GLY A 57 -16.79 -8.51 8.42
N ILE A 58 -15.98 -8.43 9.47
CA ILE A 58 -16.46 -8.62 10.85
C ILE A 58 -17.43 -7.49 11.25
N LEU A 59 -17.15 -6.24 10.88
CA LEU A 59 -18.06 -5.12 11.12
C LEU A 59 -19.42 -5.31 10.45
N ALA A 60 -19.45 -5.78 9.19
CA ALA A 60 -20.69 -6.08 8.49
C ALA A 60 -21.52 -7.11 9.26
N ILE A 61 -20.89 -8.18 9.77
CA ILE A 61 -21.55 -9.20 10.58
C ILE A 61 -22.10 -8.59 11.88
N LEU A 62 -21.28 -7.82 12.61
CA LEU A 62 -21.70 -7.19 13.87
C LEU A 62 -22.88 -6.22 13.66
N PHE A 63 -22.86 -5.43 12.59
CA PHE A 63 -23.95 -4.53 12.23
C PHE A 63 -25.24 -5.28 11.90
N VAL A 64 -25.18 -6.38 11.15
CA VAL A 64 -26.35 -7.23 10.89
C VAL A 64 -26.88 -7.86 12.18
N VAL A 65 -26.00 -8.41 13.03
CA VAL A 65 -26.40 -9.02 14.31
C VAL A 65 -27.08 -7.99 15.21
N ALA A 66 -26.50 -6.79 15.32
CA ALA A 66 -27.07 -5.70 16.09
C ALA A 66 -28.42 -5.26 15.52
N ALA A 67 -28.53 -5.06 14.20
CA ALA A 67 -29.77 -4.66 13.55
C ALA A 67 -30.89 -5.70 13.74
N VAL A 68 -30.59 -6.99 13.56
CA VAL A 68 -31.55 -8.07 13.79
C VAL A 68 -31.94 -8.17 15.26
N ALA A 69 -31.00 -7.96 16.19
CA ALA A 69 -31.29 -7.95 17.62
C ALA A 69 -32.18 -6.75 18.03
N ILE A 70 -31.99 -5.59 17.41
CA ILE A 70 -32.86 -4.43 17.55
C ILE A 70 -34.26 -4.73 16.95
N ASP A 71 -34.33 -5.31 15.75
CA ASP A 71 -35.60 -5.68 15.13
C ASP A 71 -36.40 -6.66 16.01
N ARG A 72 -35.70 -7.58 16.68
CA ARG A 72 -36.26 -8.55 17.63
C ARG A 72 -36.41 -8.02 19.05
N ARG A 73 -36.28 -6.70 19.27
CA ARG A 73 -36.46 -6.03 20.57
C ARG A 73 -35.63 -6.61 21.73
N ARG A 74 -34.40 -7.03 21.45
CA ARG A 74 -33.52 -7.56 22.50
C ARG A 74 -33.08 -6.44 23.45
N PRO A 75 -33.26 -6.58 24.78
CA PRO A 75 -32.97 -5.52 25.76
C PRO A 75 -31.53 -4.98 25.73
N TRP A 76 -30.55 -5.88 25.51
CA TRP A 76 -29.14 -5.55 25.42
C TRP A 76 -28.80 -4.74 24.16
N ALA A 77 -29.50 -5.00 23.06
CA ALA A 77 -29.28 -4.32 21.78
C ALA A 77 -29.86 -2.91 21.80
N TYR A 78 -31.02 -2.72 22.44
CA TYR A 78 -31.60 -1.41 22.71
C TYR A 78 -30.69 -0.56 23.60
N ALA A 79 -30.07 -1.16 24.62
CA ALA A 79 -29.08 -0.48 25.45
C ALA A 79 -27.82 -0.06 24.66
N ALA A 80 -27.47 -0.82 23.60
CA ALA A 80 -26.32 -0.53 22.74
C ALA A 80 -26.54 0.61 21.73
N VAL A 81 -27.80 0.97 21.42
CA VAL A 81 -28.14 1.92 20.34
C VAL A 81 -27.39 3.25 20.48
N ARG A 82 -27.54 3.95 21.60
CA ARG A 82 -26.90 5.27 21.79
C ARG A 82 -25.37 5.18 21.83
N PRO A 83 -24.75 4.26 22.59
CA PRO A 83 -23.30 4.06 22.53
C PRO A 83 -22.78 3.76 21.12
N MET A 84 -23.45 2.90 20.36
CA MET A 84 -23.06 2.59 18.99
C MET A 84 -23.15 3.81 18.07
N LEU A 85 -24.24 4.59 18.14
CA LEU A 85 -24.36 5.82 17.36
C LEU A 85 -23.27 6.85 17.73
N ALA A 86 -22.91 6.92 19.02
CA ALA A 86 -21.81 7.78 19.46
C ALA A 86 -20.46 7.30 18.90
N VAL A 87 -20.18 5.99 18.94
CA VAL A 87 -18.98 5.39 18.34
C VAL A 87 -18.92 5.70 16.84
N LEU A 88 -20.00 5.46 16.09
CA LEU A 88 -20.08 5.76 14.66
C LEU A 88 -19.86 7.25 14.36
N GLY A 89 -20.49 8.13 15.14
CA GLY A 89 -20.34 9.57 14.99
C GLY A 89 -18.91 10.05 15.26
N VAL A 90 -18.30 9.63 16.38
CA VAL A 90 -16.95 10.05 16.77
C VAL A 90 -15.90 9.50 15.80
N THR A 91 -15.99 8.22 15.42
CA THR A 91 -15.05 7.61 14.48
C THR A 91 -15.20 8.21 13.08
N GLY A 92 -16.43 8.42 12.61
CA GLY A 92 -16.70 9.06 11.32
C GLY A 92 -16.22 10.52 11.25
N LEU A 93 -16.39 11.30 12.33
CA LEU A 93 -15.84 12.66 12.42
C LEU A 93 -14.32 12.67 12.43
N SER A 94 -13.70 11.70 13.11
CA SER A 94 -12.24 11.54 13.14
C SER A 94 -11.70 11.17 11.75
N ALA A 95 -12.38 10.26 11.05
CA ALA A 95 -12.06 9.89 9.67
C ALA A 95 -12.18 11.08 8.70
N LEU A 96 -13.24 11.89 8.85
CA LEU A 96 -13.44 13.10 8.07
C LEU A 96 -12.31 14.12 8.31
N GLY A 97 -11.94 14.35 9.57
CA GLY A 97 -10.84 15.26 9.92
C GLY A 97 -9.51 14.83 9.29
N ALA A 98 -9.19 13.54 9.34
CA ALA A 98 -8.00 12.99 8.68
C ALA A 98 -8.07 13.18 7.16
N ALA A 99 -9.19 12.84 6.53
CA ALA A 99 -9.37 12.95 5.08
C ALA A 99 -9.29 14.40 4.56
N VAL A 100 -9.77 15.37 5.33
CA VAL A 100 -9.61 16.80 5.03
C VAL A 100 -8.15 17.24 5.15
N GLY A 101 -7.43 16.75 6.17
CA GLY A 101 -6.00 17.00 6.33
C GLY A 101 -5.17 16.48 5.16
N ASP A 102 -5.56 15.34 4.60
CA ASP A 102 -4.89 14.69 3.46
C ASP A 102 -5.35 15.23 2.08
N GLY A 103 -6.21 16.26 2.04
CA GLY A 103 -6.67 16.87 0.78
C GLY A 103 -7.69 16.04 -0.02
N HIS A 104 -8.24 14.97 0.56
CA HIS A 104 -9.17 14.06 -0.10
C HIS A 104 -10.52 14.02 0.64
N PRO A 105 -11.39 15.04 0.49
CA PRO A 105 -12.67 15.07 1.19
C PRO A 105 -13.54 13.86 0.79
N ARG A 106 -13.95 13.07 1.79
CA ARG A 106 -14.84 11.92 1.62
C ARG A 106 -16.23 12.26 2.17
N VAL A 107 -17.26 11.63 1.61
CA VAL A 107 -18.63 11.76 2.13
C VAL A 107 -18.72 11.02 3.47
N PRO A 108 -19.03 11.69 4.60
CA PRO A 108 -19.01 11.07 5.92
C PRO A 108 -20.33 10.32 6.18
N ILE A 109 -20.57 9.24 5.42
CA ILE A 109 -21.83 8.48 5.45
C ILE A 109 -22.16 8.01 6.88
N ASP A 110 -21.16 7.54 7.64
CA ASP A 110 -21.32 7.08 9.02
C ASP A 110 -21.88 8.19 9.93
N VAL A 111 -21.35 9.41 9.79
CA VAL A 111 -21.78 10.57 10.57
C VAL A 111 -23.20 10.98 10.19
N VAL A 112 -23.51 11.01 8.89
CA VAL A 112 -24.83 11.36 8.38
C VAL A 112 -25.88 10.37 8.87
N LEU A 113 -25.59 9.06 8.78
CA LEU A 113 -26.49 8.02 9.25
C LEU A 113 -26.65 8.03 10.77
N ALA A 114 -25.57 8.25 11.52
CA ALA A 114 -25.63 8.36 12.97
C ALA A 114 -26.49 9.57 13.41
N ALA A 115 -26.27 10.73 12.80
CA ALA A 115 -27.05 11.94 13.07
C ALA A 115 -28.53 11.75 12.69
N TRP A 116 -28.80 11.16 11.53
CA TRP A 116 -30.16 10.85 11.07
C TRP A 116 -30.90 9.91 12.02
N ALA A 117 -30.22 8.88 12.54
CA ALA A 117 -30.78 7.96 13.51
C ALA A 117 -31.10 8.68 14.83
N TRP A 118 -30.19 9.54 15.31
CA TRP A 118 -30.38 10.36 16.52
C TRP A 118 -31.60 11.29 16.49
N LEU A 119 -32.08 11.67 15.30
CA LEU A 119 -33.31 12.46 15.15
C LEU A 119 -34.60 11.66 15.42
N GLY A 120 -34.51 10.34 15.65
CA GLY A 120 -35.64 9.51 16.05
C GLY A 120 -35.99 9.66 17.53
N THR A 121 -37.26 9.51 17.88
CA THR A 121 -37.69 9.44 19.29
C THR A 121 -37.50 8.02 19.83
N PRO A 122 -37.13 7.84 21.11
CA PRO A 122 -37.01 6.50 21.70
C PRO A 122 -38.33 5.73 21.62
N ASP A 123 -38.27 4.44 21.27
CA ASP A 123 -39.47 3.59 21.22
C ASP A 123 -40.07 3.47 22.63
N PRO A 124 -41.33 3.88 22.86
CA PRO A 124 -41.96 3.79 24.18
C PRO A 124 -42.14 2.34 24.67
N ARG A 125 -42.03 1.35 23.77
CA ARG A 125 -42.09 -0.08 24.09
C ARG A 125 -40.74 -0.66 24.51
N ALA A 126 -39.69 0.16 24.55
CA ALA A 126 -38.35 -0.25 24.92
C ALA A 126 -38.20 -0.52 26.42
N ALA A 127 -37.57 -1.64 26.76
CA ALA A 127 -37.05 -1.91 28.10
C ALA A 127 -35.53 -2.17 28.00
N PRO A 128 -34.71 -1.13 27.77
CA PRO A 128 -33.28 -1.30 27.58
C PRO A 128 -32.64 -1.85 28.85
N ARG A 129 -31.83 -2.90 28.71
CA ARG A 129 -31.09 -3.49 29.81
C ARG A 129 -29.72 -3.94 29.31
N GLY A 130 -28.70 -3.18 29.70
CA GLY A 130 -27.31 -3.49 29.34
C GLY A 130 -26.81 -4.74 30.07
N ASP A 131 -26.03 -5.54 29.37
CA ASP A 131 -25.28 -6.67 29.91
C ASP A 131 -23.89 -6.73 29.24
N HIS A 132 -23.14 -7.83 29.46
CA HIS A 132 -21.83 -8.04 28.83
C HIS A 132 -21.89 -7.95 27.29
N ARG A 133 -22.98 -8.40 26.66
CA ARG A 133 -23.12 -8.40 25.19
C ARG A 133 -23.22 -6.99 24.64
N THR A 134 -23.88 -6.08 25.37
CA THR A 134 -23.90 -4.65 25.04
C THR A 134 -22.47 -4.08 25.01
N VAL A 135 -21.70 -4.37 26.05
CA VAL A 135 -20.32 -3.86 26.18
C VAL A 135 -19.42 -4.45 25.11
N GLU A 136 -19.46 -5.77 24.92
CA GLU A 136 -18.69 -6.50 23.91
C GLU A 136 -18.99 -6.00 22.50
N LEU A 137 -20.27 -5.82 22.13
CA LEU A 137 -20.64 -5.31 20.82
C LEU A 137 -20.07 -3.91 20.57
N VAL A 138 -20.25 -3.00 21.54
CA VAL A 138 -19.78 -1.61 21.41
C VAL A 138 -18.26 -1.55 21.36
N ALA A 139 -17.58 -2.30 22.22
CA ALA A 139 -16.11 -2.35 22.27
C ALA A 139 -15.52 -2.96 20.99
N ALA A 140 -16.07 -4.08 20.51
CA ALA A 140 -15.63 -4.72 19.27
C ALA A 140 -15.86 -3.79 18.06
N THR A 141 -17.02 -3.14 17.99
CA THR A 141 -17.32 -2.17 16.94
C THR A 141 -16.33 -1.01 16.94
N LEU A 142 -16.07 -0.43 18.13
CA LEU A 142 -15.08 0.64 18.28
C LEU A 142 -13.69 0.20 17.83
N LEU A 143 -13.22 -0.96 18.31
CA LEU A 143 -11.90 -1.49 17.97
C LEU A 143 -11.75 -1.64 16.46
N LEU A 144 -12.74 -2.24 15.80
CA LEU A 144 -12.69 -2.48 14.36
C LEU A 144 -12.80 -1.20 13.53
N LEU A 145 -13.56 -0.19 13.99
CA LEU A 145 -13.63 1.12 13.32
C LEU A 145 -12.35 1.95 13.47
N VAL A 146 -11.55 1.69 14.50
CA VAL A 146 -10.24 2.33 14.67
C VAL A 146 -9.19 1.77 13.70
N ILE A 147 -9.32 0.51 13.28
CA ILE A 147 -8.35 -0.14 12.38
C ILE A 147 -8.16 0.65 11.07
N PRO A 148 -9.19 1.09 10.34
CA PRO A 148 -8.99 1.91 9.14
C PRO A 148 -8.29 3.25 9.39
N LEU A 149 -8.40 3.81 10.61
CA LEU A 149 -7.79 5.10 10.97
C LEU A 149 -6.29 4.96 11.26
N THR A 150 -5.88 3.87 11.91
CA THR A 150 -4.49 3.66 12.36
C THR A 150 -3.73 2.66 11.49
N GLY A 151 -4.46 1.78 10.80
CA GLY A 151 -3.96 0.69 9.97
C GLY A 151 -2.92 1.12 8.95
N PRO A 152 -3.14 2.16 8.14
CA PRO A 152 -2.13 2.61 7.17
C PRO A 152 -0.79 2.97 7.82
N ARG A 153 -0.78 3.55 9.02
CA ARG A 153 0.46 3.95 9.73
C ARG A 153 1.18 2.77 10.38
N VAL A 154 0.49 1.67 10.65
CA VAL A 154 1.06 0.50 11.35
C VAL A 154 1.38 -0.62 10.38
N LEU A 155 0.45 -0.91 9.47
CA LEU A 155 0.42 -2.08 8.59
C LEU A 155 0.64 -1.73 7.11
N GLY A 156 0.52 -0.45 6.75
CA GLY A 156 0.79 0.02 5.40
C GLY A 156 2.28 0.09 5.10
N TRP A 157 2.60 0.34 3.83
CA TRP A 157 3.98 0.53 3.37
C TRP A 157 4.67 1.67 4.09
N GLY A 158 5.88 1.44 4.60
CA GLY A 158 6.59 2.44 5.43
C GLY A 158 5.92 2.68 6.79
N GLY A 159 5.01 1.80 7.20
CA GLY A 159 4.40 1.82 8.52
C GLY A 159 5.33 1.26 9.61
N LEU A 160 4.85 1.29 10.87
CA LEU A 160 5.63 0.83 12.02
C LEU A 160 6.18 -0.60 11.85
N LEU A 161 5.41 -1.49 11.23
CA LEU A 161 5.76 -2.89 11.02
C LEU A 161 6.48 -3.17 9.70
N ASP A 162 6.79 -2.15 8.91
CA ASP A 162 7.35 -2.29 7.58
C ASP A 162 8.67 -1.49 7.41
N VAL A 163 9.34 -1.65 6.26
CA VAL A 163 10.60 -0.98 5.93
C VAL A 163 10.38 0.46 5.49
N HIS A 164 11.32 1.34 5.86
CA HIS A 164 11.34 2.74 5.42
C HIS A 164 12.49 2.97 4.44
N GLU A 165 12.41 4.04 3.65
CA GLU A 165 13.48 4.47 2.74
C GLU A 165 14.85 4.57 3.44
N ARG A 166 14.89 5.12 4.66
CA ARG A 166 16.12 5.22 5.46
C ARG A 166 16.73 3.87 5.88
N ASP A 167 15.95 2.80 5.84
CA ASP A 167 16.41 1.45 6.17
C ASP A 167 17.11 0.81 4.97
N PHE A 168 16.97 1.39 3.78
CA PHE A 168 17.61 0.95 2.55
C PHE A 168 19.03 1.53 2.41
N ARG A 169 19.94 0.69 1.93
CA ARG A 169 21.29 1.11 1.52
C ARG A 169 21.62 0.46 0.20
N ALA A 170 22.11 1.27 -0.74
CA ALA A 170 22.62 0.80 -2.01
C ALA A 170 24.00 1.38 -2.29
N THR A 171 24.82 0.60 -2.97
CA THR A 171 26.14 0.99 -3.46
C THR A 171 26.30 0.55 -4.91
N LEU A 172 26.81 1.47 -5.72
CA LEU A 172 27.17 1.23 -7.10
C LEU A 172 28.69 1.27 -7.21
N GLU A 173 29.28 0.18 -7.69
CA GLU A 173 30.70 0.08 -7.98
C GLU A 173 30.88 -0.18 -9.48
N VAL A 174 31.81 0.54 -10.09
CA VAL A 174 32.11 0.42 -11.52
C VAL A 174 33.61 0.24 -11.68
N ASP A 175 34.00 -0.84 -12.36
CA ASP A 175 35.38 -1.05 -12.79
C ASP A 175 35.62 -0.30 -14.11
N CYS A 176 36.12 0.92 -13.99
CA CYS A 176 36.49 1.75 -15.14
C CYS A 176 37.81 1.27 -15.80
N GLY A 177 38.51 0.27 -15.27
CA GLY A 177 39.86 -0.06 -15.72
C GLY A 177 40.93 0.94 -15.25
N ALA A 178 42.16 0.77 -15.73
CA ALA A 178 43.30 1.58 -15.28
C ALA A 178 43.25 3.02 -15.82
N ALA A 179 43.61 3.99 -14.97
CA ALA A 179 43.82 5.37 -15.39
C ALA A 179 44.87 5.44 -16.53
N ASP A 180 44.63 6.30 -17.52
CA ASP A 180 45.48 6.57 -18.68
C ASP A 180 45.69 5.38 -19.66
N ALA A 181 45.02 4.24 -19.45
CA ALA A 181 45.09 3.07 -20.34
C ALA A 181 44.10 3.13 -21.52
N GLY A 182 43.32 4.22 -21.62
CA GLY A 182 42.19 4.34 -22.53
C GLY A 182 40.97 3.50 -22.08
N PRO A 183 39.84 3.56 -22.82
CA PRO A 183 38.62 2.86 -22.42
C PRO A 183 38.78 1.35 -22.53
N PRO A 184 38.43 0.57 -21.49
CA PRO A 184 38.53 -0.89 -21.52
C PRO A 184 37.55 -1.51 -22.53
N SER A 185 37.81 -2.75 -22.93
CA SER A 185 36.90 -3.50 -23.83
C SER A 185 35.57 -3.87 -23.16
N ALA A 186 35.55 -3.91 -21.82
CA ALA A 186 34.36 -4.11 -21.01
C ALA A 186 34.48 -3.32 -19.70
N VAL A 187 33.34 -2.83 -19.22
CA VAL A 187 33.21 -2.17 -17.91
C VAL A 187 32.33 -3.07 -17.04
N GLY A 188 32.85 -3.48 -15.89
CA GLY A 188 32.10 -4.24 -14.90
C GLY A 188 31.28 -3.28 -14.03
N VAL A 189 29.97 -3.52 -13.94
CA VAL A 189 29.05 -2.76 -13.10
C VAL A 189 28.50 -3.68 -12.01
N THR A 190 28.73 -3.31 -10.76
CA THR A 190 28.24 -4.03 -9.60
C THR A 190 27.31 -3.15 -8.80
N TYR A 191 26.08 -3.63 -8.56
CA TYR A 191 25.08 -2.96 -7.77
C TYR A 191 24.71 -3.84 -6.57
N ASP A 192 25.03 -3.37 -5.37
CA ASP A 192 24.75 -4.03 -4.11
C ASP A 192 23.65 -3.26 -3.37
N TRP A 193 22.69 -3.97 -2.78
CA TRP A 193 21.68 -3.38 -1.92
C TRP A 193 21.46 -4.19 -0.65
N SER A 194 20.97 -3.51 0.39
CA SER A 194 20.68 -4.13 1.68
C SER A 194 19.63 -3.34 2.46
N TRP A 195 18.99 -4.03 3.40
CA TRP A 195 18.00 -3.46 4.30
C TRP A 195 18.42 -3.63 5.75
N ALA A 196 18.32 -2.57 6.55
CA ALA A 196 18.62 -2.58 7.98
C ALA A 196 17.48 -3.19 8.81
N LYS A 197 16.27 -3.24 8.26
CA LYS A 197 15.05 -3.76 8.89
C LYS A 197 14.37 -4.76 7.96
N TRP A 198 13.63 -5.69 8.53
CA TRP A 198 12.82 -6.66 7.81
C TRP A 198 11.33 -6.32 7.93
N SER A 199 10.54 -6.83 6.99
CA SER A 199 9.07 -6.79 7.03
C SER A 199 8.55 -8.20 7.27
N PRO A 200 7.56 -8.39 8.16
CA PRO A 200 6.99 -9.71 8.43
C PRO A 200 6.11 -10.26 7.31
N PHE A 201 5.64 -9.38 6.42
CA PHE A 201 4.77 -9.76 5.30
C PHE A 201 5.16 -8.97 4.06
N PRO A 202 6.37 -9.20 3.52
CA PRO A 202 6.79 -8.51 2.31
C PRO A 202 5.91 -8.95 1.14
N SER A 203 5.55 -8.03 0.26
CA SER A 203 4.60 -8.30 -0.82
C SER A 203 4.80 -7.34 -1.99
N GLY A 204 4.75 -7.86 -3.21
CA GLY A 204 4.97 -7.10 -4.45
C GLY A 204 6.42 -7.20 -4.96
N THR A 205 6.71 -6.42 -6.01
CA THR A 205 7.92 -6.54 -6.82
C THR A 205 8.76 -5.27 -6.73
N ASP A 206 10.02 -5.42 -6.35
CA ASP A 206 11.01 -4.35 -6.42
C ASP A 206 11.73 -4.38 -7.77
N VAL A 207 12.19 -3.21 -8.22
CA VAL A 207 12.85 -3.08 -9.52
C VAL A 207 14.17 -2.36 -9.33
N VAL A 208 15.21 -2.84 -10.02
CA VAL A 208 16.48 -2.12 -10.14
C VAL A 208 16.61 -1.66 -11.58
N VAL A 209 16.88 -0.36 -11.77
CA VAL A 209 17.16 0.25 -13.08
C VAL A 209 18.61 0.72 -13.08
N ILE A 210 19.42 0.25 -14.02
CA ILE A 210 20.79 0.70 -14.26
C ILE A 210 20.80 1.49 -15.56
N GLY A 211 21.16 2.78 -15.50
CA GLY A 211 21.27 3.68 -16.63
C GLY A 211 22.72 4.06 -16.92
N TRP A 212 23.06 4.32 -18.18
CA TRP A 212 24.38 4.86 -18.53
C TRP A 212 24.34 5.86 -19.69
N THR A 213 25.27 6.81 -19.65
CA THR A 213 25.46 7.89 -20.63
C THR A 213 26.93 7.95 -21.01
N GLY A 214 27.21 8.09 -22.30
CA GLY A 214 28.56 8.13 -22.82
C GLY A 214 28.52 7.82 -24.30
N ASP A 215 28.92 8.78 -25.12
CA ASP A 215 28.90 8.65 -26.57
C ASP A 215 30.30 8.75 -27.19
N ASP A 216 30.39 8.30 -28.43
CA ASP A 216 31.60 8.31 -29.24
C ASP A 216 31.91 9.67 -29.90
N GLY A 217 31.29 10.76 -29.44
CA GLY A 217 31.32 12.10 -30.06
C GLY A 217 30.41 12.25 -31.27
N LEU A 218 29.78 11.17 -31.75
CA LEU A 218 28.83 11.14 -32.86
C LEU A 218 27.42 10.76 -32.41
N GLY A 219 27.17 10.77 -31.09
CA GLY A 219 25.88 10.41 -30.49
C GLY A 219 25.58 8.91 -30.49
N ARG A 220 26.58 8.03 -30.70
CA ARG A 220 26.41 6.57 -30.61
C ARG A 220 26.90 6.05 -29.26
N PRO A 221 26.31 4.97 -28.72
CA PRO A 221 26.72 4.41 -27.44
C PRO A 221 28.20 4.02 -27.42
N LEU A 222 28.89 4.48 -26.39
CA LEU A 222 30.26 4.06 -26.09
C LEU A 222 30.29 2.58 -25.66
N TYR A 223 29.30 2.17 -24.86
CA TYR A 223 29.10 0.81 -24.39
C TYR A 223 27.64 0.36 -24.57
N LEU A 224 27.46 -0.93 -24.84
CA LEU A 224 26.17 -1.60 -24.85
C LEU A 224 26.13 -2.68 -23.79
N LEU A 225 24.93 -3.08 -23.39
CA LEU A 225 24.73 -4.20 -22.49
C LEU A 225 25.37 -5.46 -23.10
N GLY A 226 26.34 -6.03 -22.38
CA GLY A 226 27.04 -7.25 -22.74
C GLY A 226 26.26 -8.47 -22.26
N ARG A 227 26.92 -9.37 -21.53
CA ARG A 227 26.23 -10.52 -20.92
C ARG A 227 25.43 -10.06 -19.70
N THR A 228 24.13 -10.28 -19.73
CA THR A 228 23.30 -10.21 -18.53
C THR A 228 23.57 -11.43 -17.65
N PRO A 229 23.57 -11.28 -16.32
CA PRO A 229 23.62 -12.43 -15.42
C PRO A 229 22.39 -13.31 -15.64
N ALA A 230 22.55 -14.63 -15.50
CA ALA A 230 21.44 -15.56 -15.53
C ALA A 230 20.46 -15.24 -14.39
N SER A 231 19.16 -15.41 -14.63
CA SER A 231 18.12 -15.32 -13.58
C SER A 231 18.53 -16.17 -12.38
N GLY A 232 18.69 -15.53 -11.21
CA GLY A 232 19.10 -16.15 -9.95
C GLY A 232 17.97 -16.12 -8.91
N ALA A 233 18.27 -16.59 -7.69
CA ALA A 233 17.29 -16.56 -6.61
C ALA A 233 16.87 -15.10 -6.30
N GLY A 234 15.61 -14.77 -6.60
CA GLY A 234 15.05 -13.43 -6.40
C GLY A 234 15.22 -12.46 -7.57
N ILE A 235 15.70 -12.90 -8.72
CA ILE A 235 15.90 -12.07 -9.93
C ILE A 235 15.11 -12.69 -11.10
N VAL A 236 14.06 -12.02 -11.57
CA VAL A 236 13.26 -12.47 -12.74
C VAL A 236 13.57 -11.60 -13.93
N GLN A 237 13.95 -12.24 -15.04
CA GLN A 237 13.89 -11.59 -16.34
C GLN A 237 12.47 -11.79 -16.88
N GLY A 238 11.64 -10.76 -16.77
CA GLY A 238 10.21 -10.80 -17.08
C GLY A 238 9.68 -9.46 -17.60
N LEU A 239 8.44 -9.48 -18.08
CA LEU A 239 7.70 -8.29 -18.50
C LEU A 239 7.30 -7.51 -17.25
N GLN A 240 7.71 -6.25 -17.16
CA GLN A 240 7.46 -5.43 -15.97
C GLN A 240 5.96 -5.37 -15.63
N VAL A 241 5.56 -5.68 -14.39
CA VAL A 241 4.17 -5.67 -13.94
C VAL A 241 3.90 -4.44 -13.05
N ASP A 242 2.82 -3.70 -13.34
CA ASP A 242 2.42 -2.50 -12.60
C ASP A 242 2.17 -2.81 -11.10
N PRO A 243 2.50 -1.90 -10.15
CA PRO A 243 2.79 -0.47 -10.33
C PRO A 243 4.28 -0.08 -10.42
N SER A 244 5.21 -0.99 -10.11
CA SER A 244 6.65 -0.70 -10.20
C SER A 244 7.10 -0.39 -11.63
N ALA A 245 6.41 -0.95 -12.64
CA ALA A 245 6.67 -0.69 -14.06
C ALA A 245 6.45 0.77 -14.48
N ALA A 246 5.46 1.49 -13.90
CA ALA A 246 5.21 2.89 -14.26
C ALA A 246 6.33 3.80 -13.73
N MET A 247 6.76 3.57 -12.49
CA MET A 247 7.88 4.31 -11.88
C MET A 247 9.22 3.92 -12.52
N ALA A 248 9.41 2.65 -12.88
CA ALA A 248 10.57 2.19 -13.64
C ALA A 248 10.66 2.91 -14.98
N ARG A 249 9.57 2.98 -15.75
CA ARG A 249 9.53 3.75 -17.01
C ARG A 249 9.79 5.24 -16.82
N ALA A 250 9.31 5.84 -15.73
CA ALA A 250 9.61 7.24 -15.40
C ALA A 250 11.10 7.42 -15.08
N VAL A 251 11.68 6.53 -14.28
CA VAL A 251 13.13 6.51 -13.98
C VAL A 251 13.94 6.29 -15.25
N GLU A 252 13.53 5.36 -16.13
CA GLU A 252 14.19 5.13 -17.42
C GLU A 252 14.16 6.37 -18.32
N ALA A 253 13.10 7.19 -18.23
CA ALA A 253 12.98 8.45 -18.97
C ALA A 253 13.73 9.62 -18.31
N GLU A 254 13.88 9.60 -16.99
CA GLU A 254 14.56 10.63 -16.19
C GLU A 254 16.05 10.39 -15.98
N SER A 255 16.48 9.12 -16.00
CA SER A 255 17.89 8.78 -15.90
C SER A 255 18.56 9.51 -17.05
N GLU A 256 19.50 10.38 -16.74
CA GLU A 256 20.26 11.14 -17.75
C GLU A 256 21.04 10.19 -18.71
N GLY A 257 20.96 8.87 -18.46
CA GLY A 257 21.27 7.75 -19.34
C GLY A 257 20.57 7.80 -20.69
N SER A 258 21.36 7.79 -21.78
CA SER A 258 20.80 7.52 -23.12
C SER A 258 20.40 6.05 -23.29
N TRP A 259 20.83 5.17 -22.39
CA TRP A 259 20.54 3.74 -22.37
C TRP A 259 20.30 3.24 -20.94
N HIS A 260 19.45 2.23 -20.80
CA HIS A 260 19.09 1.67 -19.51
C HIS A 260 18.81 0.16 -19.59
N TRP A 261 18.90 -0.50 -18.45
CA TRP A 261 18.51 -1.88 -18.23
C TRP A 261 17.77 -2.00 -16.89
N GLY A 262 16.54 -2.52 -16.92
CA GLY A 262 15.70 -2.73 -15.74
C GLY A 262 15.50 -4.22 -15.45
N ILE A 263 15.49 -4.59 -14.18
CA ILE A 263 15.21 -5.96 -13.74
C ILE A 263 14.25 -6.02 -12.57
N GLU A 264 13.29 -6.94 -12.64
CA GLU A 264 12.34 -7.22 -11.57
C GLU A 264 12.90 -8.22 -10.58
N LEU A 265 12.63 -7.98 -9.30
CA LEU A 265 13.00 -8.86 -8.20
C LEU A 265 11.76 -9.66 -7.76
N ASP A 266 11.73 -10.98 -8.02
CA ASP A 266 10.55 -11.88 -7.97
C ASP A 266 9.77 -11.82 -6.65
N THR A 267 10.50 -11.65 -5.56
CA THR A 267 9.95 -11.68 -4.22
C THR A 267 10.83 -10.84 -3.32
N GLN A 268 10.22 -9.81 -2.75
CA GLN A 268 10.78 -9.10 -1.61
C GLN A 268 11.00 -10.10 -0.47
N HIS A 269 12.20 -10.64 -0.34
CA HIS A 269 12.66 -11.13 0.95
C HIS A 269 13.24 -10.00 1.80
N LEU A 270 13.23 -8.75 1.28
CA LEU A 270 14.00 -7.61 1.81
C LEU A 270 15.44 -8.05 2.12
N ALA A 271 15.91 -9.05 1.37
CA ALA A 271 17.23 -9.61 1.52
C ALA A 271 18.19 -8.70 0.79
N SER A 272 19.39 -8.60 1.34
CA SER A 272 20.49 -8.01 0.60
C SER A 272 20.71 -8.77 -0.69
N GLY A 273 21.02 -8.05 -1.75
CA GLY A 273 21.26 -8.64 -3.05
C GLY A 273 22.36 -7.90 -3.79
N ARG A 274 22.79 -8.56 -4.87
CA ARG A 274 23.85 -8.10 -5.75
C ARG A 274 23.46 -8.37 -7.18
N ILE A 275 23.69 -7.40 -8.04
CA ILE A 275 23.60 -7.52 -9.50
C ILE A 275 24.97 -7.17 -10.07
N GLU A 276 25.46 -8.03 -10.95
CA GLU A 276 26.69 -7.80 -11.71
C GLU A 276 26.32 -7.78 -13.20
N VAL A 277 26.68 -6.70 -13.88
CA VAL A 277 26.40 -6.48 -15.30
C VAL A 277 27.69 -6.11 -16.00
N GLU A 278 27.87 -6.61 -17.22
CA GLU A 278 28.96 -6.22 -18.09
C GLU A 278 28.46 -5.25 -19.16
N LEU A 279 29.10 -4.09 -19.27
CA LEU A 279 28.93 -3.18 -20.40
C LEU A 279 30.07 -3.41 -21.39
N ALA A 280 29.75 -3.90 -22.59
CA ALA A 280 30.72 -4.22 -23.63
C ALA A 280 30.94 -3.01 -24.54
N ARG A 281 32.21 -2.70 -24.82
CA ARG A 281 32.58 -1.56 -25.66
C ARG A 281 32.12 -1.79 -27.08
N THR A 282 31.50 -0.78 -27.70
CA THR A 282 30.93 -0.94 -29.04
C THR A 282 31.98 -0.98 -30.15
N ARG A 283 33.14 -0.33 -29.94
CA ARG A 283 34.26 -0.24 -30.91
C ARG A 283 35.61 -0.10 -30.22
N GLU A 284 36.62 -0.82 -30.70
CA GLU A 284 37.99 -0.80 -30.14
C GLU A 284 38.73 0.54 -30.35
N THR A 285 38.53 1.20 -31.49
CA THR A 285 39.21 2.47 -31.82
C THR A 285 38.23 3.64 -31.85
N GLN A 286 38.33 4.52 -30.86
CA GLN A 286 37.60 5.80 -30.81
C GLN A 286 38.58 6.93 -30.50
N PRO A 287 38.57 8.04 -31.26
CA PRO A 287 39.58 9.09 -31.13
C PRO A 287 39.50 9.86 -29.80
N GLN A 288 38.27 10.09 -29.30
CA GLN A 288 37.99 10.83 -28.06
C GLN A 288 36.68 10.30 -27.44
N PRO A 289 36.73 9.28 -26.59
CA PRO A 289 35.56 8.81 -25.86
C PRO A 289 35.13 9.89 -24.87
N GLY A 290 33.85 10.29 -24.90
CA GLY A 290 33.28 11.11 -23.83
C GLY A 290 33.29 10.35 -22.50
N PRO A 291 33.12 11.05 -21.35
CA PRO A 291 32.99 10.38 -20.07
C PRO A 291 31.81 9.40 -20.08
N LEU A 292 31.98 8.25 -19.42
CA LEU A 292 30.91 7.28 -19.21
C LEU A 292 30.35 7.49 -17.81
N THR A 293 29.12 7.98 -17.69
CA THR A 293 28.40 8.08 -16.42
C THR A 293 27.44 6.91 -16.29
N ILE A 294 27.47 6.22 -15.15
CA ILE A 294 26.59 5.11 -14.82
C ILE A 294 25.83 5.48 -13.54
N VAL A 295 24.54 5.21 -13.56
CA VAL A 295 23.62 5.43 -12.43
C VAL A 295 22.82 4.17 -12.18
N ALA A 296 22.41 3.97 -10.93
CA ALA A 296 21.56 2.85 -10.56
C ALA A 296 20.49 3.31 -9.56
N THR A 297 19.26 2.88 -9.79
CA THR A 297 18.10 3.26 -9.01
C THR A 297 17.37 2.02 -8.53
N TYR A 298 17.11 1.95 -7.24
CA TYR A 298 16.19 0.98 -6.65
C TYR A 298 14.79 1.57 -6.61
N ILE A 299 13.79 0.78 -6.97
CA ILE A 299 12.37 1.15 -6.89
C ILE A 299 11.69 0.13 -6.00
N HIS A 300 11.11 0.63 -4.91
CA HIS A 300 10.37 -0.20 -3.97
C HIS A 300 8.88 -0.11 -4.30
N LEU A 301 8.31 -1.17 -4.87
CA LEU A 301 6.86 -1.33 -5.13
C LEU A 301 6.17 -0.21 -5.92
N GLY A 302 6.94 0.59 -6.65
CA GLY A 302 6.42 1.80 -7.29
C GLY A 302 5.91 2.87 -6.32
N LEU A 303 6.33 2.81 -5.04
CA LEU A 303 5.96 3.77 -4.00
C LEU A 303 7.01 4.86 -3.83
N TRP A 304 8.28 4.45 -3.82
CA TRP A 304 9.43 5.33 -3.72
C TRP A 304 10.63 4.71 -4.43
N ARG A 305 11.63 5.55 -4.69
CA ARG A 305 12.90 5.15 -5.31
C ARG A 305 14.09 5.67 -4.51
N ALA A 306 15.22 4.98 -4.60
CA ALA A 306 16.49 5.41 -4.04
C ALA A 306 17.60 5.28 -5.09
N ASP A 307 18.25 6.41 -5.37
CA ASP A 307 19.36 6.48 -6.32
C ASP A 307 20.67 6.20 -5.59
N ALA A 308 21.49 5.30 -6.14
CA ALA A 308 22.88 5.18 -5.71
C ALA A 308 23.71 6.34 -6.26
N ALA A 309 24.82 6.64 -5.59
CA ALA A 309 25.76 7.62 -6.09
C ALA A 309 26.27 7.19 -7.48
N GLY A 310 26.06 8.05 -8.49
CA GLY A 310 26.52 7.78 -9.84
C GLY A 310 28.04 7.74 -9.93
N VAL A 311 28.55 6.96 -10.87
CA VAL A 311 29.99 6.82 -11.12
C VAL A 311 30.30 7.30 -12.53
N THR A 312 31.31 8.17 -12.66
CA THR A 312 31.78 8.66 -13.95
C THR A 312 33.18 8.12 -14.22
N CYS A 313 33.33 7.33 -15.28
CA CYS A 313 34.61 6.91 -15.81
C CYS A 313 35.15 7.95 -16.79
N SER A 314 36.42 8.33 -16.59
CA SER A 314 37.20 9.18 -17.50
C SER A 314 38.55 8.53 -17.75
N TRP A 315 38.99 8.52 -19.01
CA TRP A 315 40.20 7.85 -19.48
C TRP A 315 41.09 8.79 -20.29
#